data_AF-F2UAV5-F1
#
_entry.id   AF-F2UAV5-F1
#
_cell.length_a   1.000
_cell.length_b   1.000
_cell.length_c   1.000
_cell.angle_alpha   90.00
_cell.angle_beta   90.00
_cell.angle_gamma   90.00
#
_symmetry.space_group_name_H-M   'P 1'
#
loop_
_entity.id
_entity.type
_entity.pdbx_description
1 polymer ?
#
loop_
_entity_poly.entity_id
_entity_poly.type
_entity_poly.pdbx_seq_one_letter_code
_entity_poly.pdbx_strand_id
1 'polypeptide(L)'
;MAARAAGLVNKLKLAATDMALMAKPAMQTYGSLAMRELGPPSPAQWPTIQKDLQGLVKSAKSLKFINVSVKEAVTGALLGAEVLCWFYVGEIIGRGSIIGYNV
;
A
#
# COMPACT_ATOMS: atom_id res chain seq x y z
N MET A 1 -33.52 -33.38 12.91
CA MET A 1 -32.66 -32.24 13.28
C MET A 1 -31.26 -32.33 12.67
N ALA A 2 -30.53 -33.45 12.80
CA ALA A 2 -29.16 -33.61 12.28
C ALA A 2 -28.99 -33.41 10.75
N ALA A 3 -29.94 -33.88 9.93
CA ALA A 3 -29.88 -33.72 8.47
C ALA A 3 -29.99 -32.26 7.99
N ARG A 4 -30.67 -31.38 8.74
CA ARG A 4 -30.77 -29.95 8.41
C ARG A 4 -29.52 -29.17 8.81
N ALA A 5 -28.85 -29.58 9.89
CA ALA A 5 -27.54 -29.04 10.27
C ALA A 5 -26.45 -29.40 9.25
N ALA A 6 -26.42 -30.66 8.78
CA ALA A 6 -25.50 -31.08 7.73
C ALA A 6 -25.73 -30.34 6.40
N GLY A 7 -26.99 -30.10 6.03
CA GLY A 7 -27.34 -29.30 4.84
C GLY A 7 -26.93 -27.83 4.94
N LEU A 8 -27.03 -27.23 6.14
CA LEU A 8 -26.60 -25.85 6.39
C LEU A 8 -25.08 -25.70 6.31
N VAL A 9 -24.33 -26.65 6.88
CA VAL A 9 -22.86 -26.68 6.80
C VAL A 9 -22.41 -26.80 5.34
N ASN A 10 -23.07 -27.63 4.53
CA ASN A 10 -22.75 -27.75 3.11
C ASN A 10 -23.07 -26.47 2.32
N LYS A 11 -24.17 -25.77 2.63
CA LYS A 11 -24.48 -24.46 2.01
C LYS A 11 -23.49 -23.37 2.42
N LEU A 12 -23.05 -23.34 3.68
CA LEU A 12 -22.03 -22.40 4.14
C LEU A 12 -20.67 -22.67 3.49
N LYS A 13 -20.29 -23.94 3.34
CA LYS A 13 -19.07 -24.32 2.60
C LYS A 13 -19.15 -23.89 1.14
N LEU A 14 -20.29 -24.10 0.48
CA LEU A 14 -20.53 -23.68 -0.89
C LEU A 14 -20.45 -22.15 -1.03
N ALA A 15 -21.11 -21.41 -0.14
CA ALA A 15 -21.07 -19.95 -0.14
C ALA A 15 -19.65 -19.41 0.13
N ALA A 16 -18.88 -20.05 1.01
CA ALA A 16 -17.49 -19.70 1.25
C ALA A 16 -16.60 -19.96 0.01
N THR A 17 -16.81 -21.07 -0.70
CA THR A 17 -16.10 -21.33 -1.95
C THR A 17 -16.49 -20.36 -3.06
N ASP A 18 -17.76 -19.98 -3.15
CA ASP A 18 -18.23 -19.00 -4.13
C ASP A 18 -17.65 -17.61 -3.84
N MET A 19 -17.60 -17.18 -2.58
CA MET A 19 -16.93 -15.94 -2.19
C MET A 19 -15.43 -15.97 -2.51
N ALA A 20 -14.76 -17.11 -2.30
CA ALA A 20 -13.35 -17.26 -2.65
C ALA A 20 -13.12 -17.19 -4.18
N LEU A 21 -14.02 -17.78 -4.97
CA LEU A 21 -13.98 -17.70 -6.44
C LEU A 21 -14.23 -16.27 -6.93
N MET A 22 -15.13 -15.52 -6.29
CA MET A 22 -15.37 -14.11 -6.59
C MET A 22 -14.19 -13.20 -6.21
N ALA A 23 -13.51 -13.49 -5.10
CA ALA A 23 -12.36 -12.70 -4.64
C ALA A 23 -11.07 -12.96 -5.45
N LYS A 24 -10.95 -14.14 -6.06
CA LYS A 24 -9.76 -14.58 -6.81
C LYS A 24 -9.33 -13.64 -7.94
N PRO A 25 -10.20 -13.18 -8.86
CA PRO A 25 -9.79 -12.29 -9.94
C PRO A 25 -9.29 -10.94 -9.43
N ALA A 26 -9.97 -10.36 -8.43
CA ALA A 26 -9.54 -9.10 -7.83
C ALA A 26 -8.17 -9.24 -7.17
N MET A 27 -7.94 -10.32 -6.42
CA MET A 27 -6.65 -10.59 -5.78
C MET A 27 -5.53 -10.78 -6.81
N GLN A 28 -5.80 -11.41 -7.95
CA GLN A 28 -4.82 -11.56 -9.03
C GLN A 28 -4.47 -10.22 -9.66
N THR A 29 -5.45 -9.34 -9.90
CA THR A 29 -5.19 -7.99 -10.42
C THR A 29 -4.45 -7.13 -9.41
N TYR A 30 -4.80 -7.20 -8.13
CA TYR A 30 -4.08 -6.46 -7.08
C TYR A 30 -2.66 -7.00 -6.89
N GLY A 31 -2.48 -8.32 -6.96
CA GLY A 31 -1.16 -8.94 -6.84
C GLY A 31 -0.22 -8.51 -7.96
N SER A 32 -0.69 -8.48 -9.21
CA SER A 32 0.15 -8.04 -10.35
C SER A 32 0.48 -6.54 -10.28
N LEU A 33 -0.47 -5.70 -9.88
CA LEU A 33 -0.23 -4.27 -9.69
C LEU A 33 0.72 -4.00 -8.51
N ALA A 34 0.51 -4.67 -7.38
CA ALA A 34 1.36 -4.54 -6.20
C ALA A 34 2.81 -4.90 -6.52
N MET A 35 3.05 -5.97 -7.29
CA MET A 35 4.41 -6.35 -7.69
C MET A 35 5.09 -5.30 -8.56
N ARG A 36 4.33 -4.55 -9.37
CA ARG A 36 4.90 -3.52 -10.25
C ARG A 36 5.12 -2.19 -9.55
N GLU A 37 4.19 -1.77 -8.71
CA GLU A 37 4.18 -0.42 -8.12
C GLU A 37 4.79 -0.39 -6.70
N LEU A 38 4.65 -1.47 -5.92
CA LEU A 38 5.12 -1.55 -4.53
C LEU A 38 6.40 -2.39 -4.39
N GLY A 39 6.85 -3.03 -5.47
CA GLY A 39 8.10 -3.79 -5.48
C GLY A 39 9.30 -2.90 -5.21
N PRO A 40 10.33 -3.39 -4.49
CA PRO A 40 11.54 -2.61 -4.28
C PRO A 40 12.17 -2.26 -5.64
N PRO A 41 12.65 -1.01 -5.82
CA PRO A 41 13.22 -0.58 -7.09
C PRO A 41 14.45 -1.42 -7.45
N SER A 42 14.68 -1.59 -8.75
CA SER A 42 15.89 -2.26 -9.23
C SER A 42 17.12 -1.43 -8.89
N PRO A 43 18.26 -2.03 -8.47
CA PRO A 43 19.49 -1.30 -8.17
C PRO A 43 19.97 -0.37 -9.30
N ALA A 44 19.64 -0.70 -10.55
CA ALA A 44 19.96 0.14 -11.72
C ALA A 44 19.25 1.50 -11.72
N GLN A 45 18.13 1.64 -11.00
CA GLN A 45 17.36 2.89 -10.89
C GLN A 45 17.90 3.82 -9.80
N TRP A 46 18.81 3.34 -8.95
CA TRP A 46 19.38 4.10 -7.85
C TRP A 46 20.05 5.43 -8.26
N PRO A 47 20.85 5.49 -9.34
CA PRO A 47 21.45 6.76 -9.78
C PRO A 47 20.42 7.79 -10.22
N THR A 48 19.28 7.35 -10.78
CA THR A 48 18.18 8.24 -11.18
C THR A 48 17.47 8.82 -9.96
N ILE A 49 17.15 7.97 -8.97
CA ILE A 49 16.54 8.40 -7.71
C ILE A 49 17.42 9.44 -7.00
N GLN A 50 18.74 9.22 -6.96
CA GLN A 50 19.67 10.19 -6.37
C GLN A 50 19.66 11.53 -7.10
N LYS A 51 19.60 11.53 -8.44
CA LYS A 51 19.50 12.76 -9.23
C LYS A 51 18.19 13.51 -8.96
N ASP A 52 17.07 12.78 -8.87
CA ASP A 52 15.76 13.37 -8.61
C ASP A 52 15.69 14.01 -7.23
N LEU A 53 16.22 13.34 -6.20
CA LEU A 53 16.34 13.88 -4.85
C LEU A 53 17.21 15.15 -4.82
N GLN A 54 18.36 15.15 -5.52
CA GLN A 54 19.20 16.34 -5.63
C GLN A 54 18.49 17.49 -6.35
N GLY A 55 17.71 17.18 -7.39
CA GLY A 55 16.86 18.14 -8.09
C GLY A 55 15.81 18.77 -7.18
N LEU A 56 15.13 17.97 -6.37
CA LEU A 56 14.17 18.40 -5.36
C LEU A 56 14.80 19.35 -4.33
N VAL A 57 15.99 19.02 -3.82
CA VAL A 57 16.73 19.87 -2.87
C VAL A 57 17.10 21.22 -3.51
N LYS A 58 17.53 21.23 -4.77
CA LYS A 58 17.83 22.48 -5.50
C LYS A 58 16.57 23.32 -5.74
N SER A 59 15.45 22.70 -6.07
CA SER A 59 14.16 23.36 -6.23
C SER A 59 13.63 23.95 -4.93
N ALA A 60 13.82 23.25 -3.80
CA ALA A 60 13.51 23.76 -2.48
C ALA A 60 14.39 24.97 -2.11
N LYS A 61 15.71 24.88 -2.34
CA LYS A 61 16.64 25.99 -2.06
C LYS A 61 16.38 27.24 -2.91
N SER A 62 15.89 27.06 -4.14
CA SER A 62 15.58 28.17 -5.06
C SER A 62 14.19 28.78 -4.86
N LEU A 63 13.47 28.42 -3.79
CA LEU A 63 12.13 28.91 -3.46
C LEU A 63 11.09 28.71 -4.59
N LYS A 64 11.36 27.80 -5.54
CA LYS A 64 10.44 27.53 -6.66
C LYS A 64 9.08 26.98 -6.22
N PHE A 65 9.00 26.44 -5.00
CA PHE A 65 7.76 25.92 -4.42
C PHE A 65 6.68 26.99 -4.22
N ILE A 66 7.03 28.29 -4.22
CA ILE A 66 6.07 29.39 -4.04
C ILE A 66 5.22 29.59 -5.32
N ASN A 67 5.72 29.20 -6.49
CA ASN A 67 5.01 29.34 -7.76
C ASN A 67 4.17 28.10 -8.14
N VAL A 68 4.03 27.15 -7.22
CA VAL A 68 3.35 25.87 -7.48
C VAL A 68 1.85 26.05 -7.35
N SER A 69 1.08 25.43 -8.24
CA SER A 69 -0.38 25.46 -8.16
C SER A 69 -0.87 24.75 -6.89
N VAL A 70 -1.99 25.21 -6.31
CA VAL A 70 -2.56 24.59 -5.08
C VAL A 70 -2.81 23.10 -5.28
N LYS A 71 -3.28 22.69 -6.46
CA LYS A 71 -3.51 21.27 -6.79
C LYS A 71 -2.23 20.44 -6.69
N GLU A 72 -1.13 20.96 -7.21
CA GLU A 72 0.16 20.27 -7.22
C GLU A 72 0.76 20.22 -5.80
N ALA A 73 0.65 21.31 -5.04
CA ALA A 73 1.06 21.35 -3.65
C ALA A 73 0.30 20.32 -2.79
N VAL A 74 -1.03 20.22 -2.95
CA VAL A 74 -1.85 19.25 -2.22
C VAL A 74 -1.50 17.82 -2.62
N THR A 75 -1.30 17.55 -3.91
CA THR A 75 -0.89 16.21 -4.38
C THR A 75 0.46 15.81 -3.78
N GLY A 76 1.43 16.73 -3.77
CA GLY A 76 2.75 16.51 -3.15
C GLY A 76 2.66 16.30 -1.65
N ALA A 77 1.78 17.03 -0.95
CA ALA A 77 1.56 16.85 0.48
C ALA A 77 0.92 15.48 0.81
N LEU A 78 -0.04 15.03 0.01
CA LEU A 78 -0.66 13.71 0.17
C LEU A 78 0.35 12.59 -0.05
N LEU A 79 1.19 12.68 -1.08
CA LEU A 79 2.27 11.73 -1.31
C LEU A 79 3.29 11.74 -0.16
N GLY A 80 3.66 12.92 0.34
CA GLY A 80 4.52 13.05 1.51
C GLY A 80 3.92 12.39 2.76
N ALA A 81 2.63 12.57 2.99
CA ALA A 81 1.91 11.90 4.07
C ALA A 81 1.87 10.38 3.88
N GLU A 82 1.68 9.88 2.66
CA GLU A 82 1.71 8.45 2.35
C GLU A 82 3.07 7.81 2.69
N VAL A 83 4.17 8.47 2.34
CA VAL A 83 5.53 7.99 2.68
C VAL A 83 5.73 7.93 4.20
N LEU A 84 5.19 8.90 4.96
CA LEU A 84 5.21 8.86 6.42
C LEU A 84 4.36 7.73 7.00
N CYS A 85 3.19 7.44 6.41
CA CYS A 85 2.37 6.30 6.81
C CYS A 85 3.11 4.97 6.64
N TRP A 86 3.91 4.81 5.57
CA TRP A 86 4.74 3.62 5.37
C TRP A 86 5.80 3.42 6.46
N PHE A 87 6.33 4.50 7.04
CA PHE A 87 7.22 4.41 8.21
C PHE A 87 6.50 3.77 9.42
N TYR A 88 5.26 4.19 9.71
CA TYR A 88 4.46 3.60 10.80
C TYR A 88 4.06 2.14 10.52
N VAL A 89 3.81 1.77 9.26
CA VAL A 89 3.61 0.35 8.89
C VAL A 89 4.86 -0.46 9.21
N GLY A 90 6.06 0.08 8.92
CA GLY A 90 7.33 -0.53 9.31
C GLY A 90 7.48 -0.68 10.83
N GLU A 91 7.06 0.32 11.60
CA GLU A 91 7.04 0.27 13.07
C GLU A 91 6.09 -0.82 13.59
N ILE A 92 4.89 -0.97 13.00
CA ILE A 92 3.94 -2.04 13.34
C ILE A 92 4.55 -3.41 13.09
N ILE A 93 5.22 -3.61 11.94
CA ILE A 93 5.94 -4.86 11.62
C ILE A 93 7.08 -5.10 12.62
N GLY A 94 7.87 -4.05 12.94
CA GLY A 94 8.99 -4.14 13.87
C GLY A 94 8.58 -4.42 15.32
N ARG A 95 7.41 -3.92 15.76
CA ARG A 95 6.84 -4.21 17.07
C ARG A 95 6.16 -5.58 17.15
N GLY A 96 5.68 -6.10 16.03
CA GLY A 96 4.87 -7.33 16.00
C GLY A 96 3.49 -7.18 16.66
N SER A 97 3.02 -5.96 16.91
CA SER A 97 1.70 -5.67 17.46
C SER A 97 1.04 -4.54 16.68
N ILE A 98 -0.25 -4.69 16.39
CA ILE A 98 -1.09 -3.68 15.74
C ILE A 98 -1.43 -2.56 16.72
N ILE A 99 -1.49 -2.85 18.02
CA ILE A 99 -1.90 -1.90 19.06
C ILE A 99 -0.84 -1.89 20.16
N GLY A 100 -0.14 -0.76 20.28
CA GLY A 100 0.84 -0.52 21.35
C GLY A 100 2.03 -1.48 21.35
N TYR A 101 2.93 -1.28 22.31
CA TYR A 101 3.94 -2.28 22.66
C TYR A 101 3.30 -3.33 23.55
N ASN A 102 3.58 -4.60 23.26
CA ASN A 102 3.19 -5.70 24.14
C ASN A 102 4.13 -5.66 25.35
N VAL A 103 3.71 -4.95 26.40
CA VAL A 103 4.43 -4.83 27.68
C VAL A 103 3.96 -5.87 28.68
#